data_AF-A0A4W6EH03-F1
#
_entry.id   AF-A0A4W6EH03-F1
#
_cell.length_a   1.000
_cell.length_b   1.000
_cell.length_c   1.000
_cell.angle_alpha   90.00
_cell.angle_beta   90.00
_cell.angle_gamma   90.00
#
_symmetry.space_group_name_H-M   'P 1'
#
loop_
_entity.id
_entity.type
_entity.pdbx_description
1 polymer ?
#
loop_
_entity_poly.entity_id
_entity_poly.type
_entity_poly.pdbx_seq_one_letter_code
_entity_poly.pdbx_strand_id
1 'polypeptide(L)'
;VKLEINSQMTDLIYTEKELVQSLRDYIKAEESKLAAVKSWASKLDALTRVSTSDPEGYLAHPVNAYKLMKRLNTEWSELESLVLQNPSDGFISNMSIHRQYFPDEEDETGAAKALMRLQDTYQLDSETFSRGKLPGTHSSAMLTVDDCFDMGKTAYNDADYYHAVLWMQQSLRQLDAGEEAVVSKSDILDYLSYSVYQMGDLPRAIELTRRLVAIDPSHQRAGGNLRYFERLMFKQLNELNQAYQPSSEEPIQLGTYSRPKDHLPEREAYEALCRGEGVQMVSHLFCRYQDGNRNPRLLLKPIMEEDEWDSPHIVRYLEVLSHEEIEKIKELAKPRLARATVRDPKTGVLTTANYRVSKSAWLEGEDDPVIARVNQRIEDITGLTVDTAELLQVANYGVGGQYEPHYDFSRKDEPDAFKRLGTGNRVATFLNYMSDVKAGGATVFPDFGAAIWPRKGTAVFWYNLFKSGEGDYRTRHAACPVLVGSKWVSNKWLHERGQEFRRPCGLTEVD
;
A
#
# COMPACT_ATOMS: atom_id res chain seq x y z
N VAL A 1 -9.85 8.53 4.99
CA VAL A 1 -10.47 7.72 6.09
C VAL A 1 -9.91 6.32 5.95
N LYS A 2 -9.29 5.77 7.01
CA LYS A 2 -8.40 4.57 6.98
C LYS A 2 -8.82 3.50 5.93
N LEU A 3 -8.17 3.47 4.76
CA LEU A 3 -8.40 2.52 3.65
C LEU A 3 -8.43 1.02 4.05
N GLU A 4 -9.45 0.24 3.62
CA GLU A 4 -9.34 -1.23 3.50
C GLU A 4 -8.87 -1.64 2.09
N ILE A 5 -7.76 -2.37 2.02
CA ILE A 5 -7.06 -2.65 0.76
C ILE A 5 -7.62 -3.90 0.04
N ASN A 6 -8.87 -4.32 0.31
CA ASN A 6 -9.55 -5.27 -0.59
C ASN A 6 -11.09 -5.27 -0.52
N SER A 7 -11.73 -5.12 0.66
CA SER A 7 -13.20 -4.90 0.71
C SER A 7 -13.55 -3.47 0.30
N GLN A 8 -13.17 -2.43 1.07
CA GLN A 8 -13.41 -1.05 0.60
C GLN A 8 -12.77 -0.74 -0.76
N MET A 9 -11.58 -1.24 -1.09
CA MET A 9 -11.05 -1.04 -2.46
C MET A 9 -11.93 -1.69 -3.56
N THR A 10 -12.58 -2.82 -3.28
CA THR A 10 -13.60 -3.38 -4.19
C THR A 10 -14.85 -2.50 -4.21
N ASP A 11 -15.30 -2.00 -3.07
CA ASP A 11 -16.46 -1.11 -2.97
C ASP A 11 -16.21 0.26 -3.63
N LEU A 12 -14.97 0.76 -3.61
CA LEU A 12 -14.50 1.95 -4.31
C LEU A 12 -14.50 1.74 -5.83
N ILE A 13 -14.10 0.58 -6.33
CA ILE A 13 -14.20 0.23 -7.76
C ILE A 13 -15.68 0.19 -8.21
N TYR A 14 -16.58 -0.34 -7.39
CA TYR A 14 -18.02 -0.29 -7.67
C TYR A 14 -18.57 1.15 -7.62
N THR A 15 -18.13 1.95 -6.64
CA THR A 15 -18.47 3.38 -6.51
C THR A 15 -18.01 4.18 -7.73
N GLU A 16 -16.77 3.99 -8.18
CA GLU A 16 -16.23 4.63 -9.38
C GLU A 16 -17.06 4.26 -10.61
N LYS A 17 -17.42 2.99 -10.77
CA LYS A 17 -18.28 2.52 -11.86
C LYS A 17 -19.66 3.18 -11.86
N GLU A 18 -20.27 3.38 -10.68
CA GLU A 18 -21.54 4.12 -10.54
C GLU A 18 -21.40 5.60 -10.88
N LEU A 19 -20.30 6.25 -10.47
CA LEU A 19 -20.00 7.64 -10.81
C LEU A 19 -19.71 7.83 -12.30
N VAL A 20 -19.04 6.88 -12.96
CA VAL A 20 -18.85 6.86 -14.43
C VAL A 20 -20.18 6.74 -15.16
N GLN A 21 -21.13 5.96 -14.63
CA GLN A 21 -22.47 5.90 -15.21
C GLN A 21 -23.23 7.22 -15.02
N SER A 22 -23.18 7.80 -13.82
CA SER A 22 -23.75 9.11 -13.52
C SER A 22 -23.17 10.23 -14.42
N LEU A 23 -21.86 10.19 -14.69
CA LEU A 23 -21.18 11.10 -15.61
C LEU A 23 -21.68 10.95 -17.06
N ARG A 24 -21.93 9.72 -17.54
CA ARG A 24 -22.51 9.47 -18.88
C ARG A 24 -23.92 10.02 -19.00
N ASP A 25 -24.73 9.87 -17.95
CA ASP A 25 -26.10 10.39 -17.95
C ASP A 25 -26.12 11.93 -17.94
N TYR A 26 -25.18 12.57 -17.23
CA TYR A 26 -24.93 14.02 -17.34
C TYR A 26 -24.50 14.45 -18.76
N ILE A 27 -23.51 13.77 -19.35
CA ILE A 27 -23.03 14.08 -20.72
C ILE A 27 -24.20 14.01 -21.72
N LYS A 28 -25.01 12.95 -21.65
CA LYS A 28 -26.18 12.76 -22.52
C LYS A 28 -27.24 13.86 -22.32
N ALA A 29 -27.41 14.36 -21.11
CA ALA A 29 -28.31 15.48 -20.82
C ALA A 29 -27.77 16.81 -21.39
N GLU A 30 -26.48 17.10 -21.26
CA GLU A 30 -25.85 18.26 -21.92
C GLU A 30 -25.89 18.15 -23.45
N GLU A 31 -25.61 16.98 -24.04
CA GLU A 31 -25.73 16.78 -25.49
C GLU A 31 -27.16 17.04 -25.99
N SER A 32 -28.17 16.58 -25.24
CA SER A 32 -29.58 16.80 -25.56
C SER A 32 -29.98 18.27 -25.46
N LYS A 33 -29.53 18.97 -24.40
CA LYS A 33 -29.70 20.42 -24.22
C LYS A 33 -29.02 21.18 -25.36
N LEU A 34 -27.77 20.86 -25.66
CA LEU A 34 -26.98 21.48 -26.73
C LEU A 34 -27.60 21.25 -28.12
N ALA A 35 -28.15 20.06 -28.39
CA ALA A 35 -28.89 19.77 -29.62
C ALA A 35 -30.17 20.63 -29.74
N ALA A 36 -30.92 20.79 -28.65
CA ALA A 36 -32.09 21.67 -28.62
C ALA A 36 -31.70 23.14 -28.84
N VAL A 37 -30.65 23.64 -28.17
CA VAL A 37 -30.12 25.00 -28.35
C VAL A 37 -29.62 25.23 -29.79
N LYS A 38 -28.91 24.26 -30.39
CA LYS A 38 -28.50 24.31 -31.80
C LYS A 38 -29.69 24.41 -32.75
N SER A 39 -30.73 23.61 -32.53
CA SER A 39 -31.98 23.66 -33.31
C SER A 39 -32.68 25.02 -33.21
N TRP A 40 -32.74 25.59 -32.00
CA TRP A 40 -33.22 26.95 -31.77
C TRP A 40 -32.39 28.00 -32.52
N ALA A 41 -31.07 27.93 -32.44
CA ALA A 41 -30.17 28.86 -33.13
C ALA A 41 -30.36 28.81 -34.66
N SER A 42 -30.44 27.61 -35.27
CA SER A 42 -30.69 27.47 -36.71
C SER A 42 -32.06 28.01 -37.13
N LYS A 43 -33.11 27.80 -36.33
CA LYS A 43 -34.45 28.36 -36.56
C LYS A 43 -34.43 29.89 -36.48
N LEU A 44 -33.71 30.46 -35.51
CA LEU A 44 -33.60 31.91 -35.34
C LEU A 44 -32.78 32.57 -36.47
N ASP A 45 -31.66 32.00 -36.88
CA ASP A 45 -30.83 32.48 -38.00
C ASP A 45 -31.60 32.50 -39.34
N ALA A 46 -32.37 31.44 -39.62
CA ALA A 46 -33.24 31.41 -40.80
C ALA A 46 -34.31 32.53 -40.77
N LEU A 47 -34.86 32.83 -39.59
CA LEU A 47 -35.88 33.87 -39.42
C LEU A 47 -35.31 35.30 -39.43
N THR A 48 -34.11 35.53 -38.90
CA THR A 48 -33.48 36.86 -38.90
C THR A 48 -33.08 37.28 -40.30
N ARG A 49 -32.44 36.38 -41.09
CA ARG A 49 -32.02 36.64 -42.48
C ARG A 49 -33.14 37.18 -43.37
N VAL A 50 -34.35 36.63 -43.25
CA VAL A 50 -35.53 37.09 -44.01
C VAL A 50 -36.01 38.46 -43.52
N SER A 51 -36.01 38.70 -42.20
CA SER A 51 -36.49 39.98 -41.64
C SER A 51 -35.52 41.14 -41.83
N THR A 52 -34.22 40.89 -42.04
CA THR A 52 -33.21 41.96 -42.23
C THR A 52 -33.01 42.36 -43.70
N SER A 53 -33.52 41.60 -44.67
CA SER A 53 -33.40 41.95 -46.10
C SER A 53 -34.36 43.04 -46.56
N ASP A 54 -35.53 43.15 -45.94
CA ASP A 54 -36.50 44.24 -46.13
C ASP A 54 -37.33 44.42 -44.83
N PRO A 55 -36.85 45.21 -43.86
CA PRO A 55 -37.52 45.35 -42.57
C PRO A 55 -38.90 46.01 -42.65
N GLU A 56 -39.07 47.02 -43.49
CA GLU A 56 -40.34 47.76 -43.61
C GLU A 56 -41.41 46.93 -44.32
N GLY A 57 -41.07 46.32 -45.47
CA GLY A 57 -42.00 45.43 -46.18
C GLY A 57 -42.31 44.15 -45.39
N TYR A 58 -41.34 43.62 -44.64
CA TYR A 58 -41.58 42.47 -43.75
C TYR A 58 -42.58 42.83 -42.63
N LEU A 59 -42.44 44.00 -41.99
CA LEU A 59 -43.31 44.43 -40.89
C LEU A 59 -44.67 44.98 -41.33
N ALA A 60 -44.82 45.41 -42.58
CA ALA A 60 -46.09 45.84 -43.15
C ALA A 60 -47.17 44.73 -43.16
N HIS A 61 -46.77 43.45 -43.09
CA HIS A 61 -47.70 42.33 -43.02
C HIS A 61 -48.04 41.96 -41.55
N PRO A 62 -49.31 42.06 -41.09
CA PRO A 62 -49.68 41.90 -39.68
C PRO A 62 -49.23 40.58 -39.02
N VAL A 63 -49.20 39.48 -39.78
CA VAL A 63 -48.75 38.17 -39.27
C VAL A 63 -47.25 38.19 -38.91
N ASN A 64 -46.44 38.91 -39.69
CA ASN A 64 -44.99 39.01 -39.47
C ASN A 64 -44.69 39.88 -38.25
N ALA A 65 -45.39 41.01 -38.11
CA ALA A 65 -45.34 41.85 -36.91
C ALA A 65 -45.71 41.06 -35.65
N TYR A 66 -46.83 40.33 -35.66
CA TYR A 66 -47.22 39.46 -34.55
C TYR A 66 -46.17 38.37 -34.25
N LYS A 67 -45.64 37.71 -35.29
CA LYS A 67 -44.60 36.68 -35.12
C LYS A 67 -43.28 37.23 -34.58
N LEU A 68 -42.89 38.46 -34.91
CA LEU A 68 -41.73 39.12 -34.30
C LEU A 68 -42.00 39.45 -32.82
N MET A 69 -43.15 40.04 -32.50
CA MET A 69 -43.53 40.37 -31.12
C MET A 69 -43.59 39.12 -30.23
N LYS A 70 -44.26 38.05 -30.68
CA LYS A 70 -44.26 36.76 -29.96
C LYS A 70 -42.85 36.19 -29.79
N ARG A 71 -42.00 36.32 -30.82
CA ARG A 71 -40.62 35.81 -30.77
C ARG A 71 -39.82 36.53 -29.68
N LEU A 72 -39.82 37.86 -29.68
CA LEU A 72 -39.09 38.68 -28.69
C LEU A 72 -39.65 38.57 -27.27
N ASN A 73 -40.98 38.47 -27.12
CA ASN A 73 -41.63 38.45 -25.80
C ASN A 73 -41.74 37.06 -25.15
N THR A 74 -41.60 35.97 -25.92
CA THR A 74 -41.89 34.61 -25.41
C THR A 74 -40.88 33.58 -25.90
N GLU A 75 -40.66 33.47 -27.21
CA GLU A 75 -39.74 32.44 -27.75
C GLU A 75 -38.28 32.66 -27.29
N TRP A 76 -37.85 33.90 -27.05
CA TRP A 76 -36.52 34.20 -26.48
C TRP A 76 -36.41 33.85 -24.98
N SER A 77 -37.45 34.08 -24.17
CA SER A 77 -37.46 33.72 -22.74
C SER A 77 -37.55 32.20 -22.51
N GLU A 78 -38.20 31.47 -23.42
CA GLU A 78 -38.16 30.00 -23.46
C GLU A 78 -36.73 29.50 -23.74
N LEU A 79 -36.01 30.13 -24.68
CA LEU A 79 -34.61 29.80 -24.97
C LEU A 79 -33.68 30.15 -23.81
N GLU A 80 -33.84 31.33 -23.19
CA GLU A 80 -33.09 31.72 -21.98
C GLU A 80 -33.28 30.69 -20.86
N SER A 81 -34.52 30.27 -20.61
CA SER A 81 -34.85 29.23 -19.62
C SER A 81 -34.16 27.90 -19.92
N LEU A 82 -34.10 27.49 -21.20
CA LEU A 82 -33.39 26.28 -21.63
C LEU A 82 -31.86 26.38 -21.44
N VAL A 83 -31.28 27.55 -21.74
CA VAL A 83 -29.83 27.78 -21.58
C VAL A 83 -29.43 27.75 -20.09
N LEU A 84 -30.26 28.33 -19.22
CA LEU A 84 -30.04 28.37 -17.76
C LEU A 84 -30.27 27.05 -17.03
N GLN A 85 -30.90 26.03 -17.65
CA GLN A 85 -31.06 24.71 -17.02
C GLN A 85 -29.70 24.06 -16.76
N ASN A 86 -29.47 23.61 -15.52
CA ASN A 86 -28.26 22.89 -15.13
C ASN A 86 -28.51 21.37 -15.09
N PRO A 87 -28.06 20.58 -16.08
CA PRO A 87 -28.20 19.12 -16.03
C PRO A 87 -27.21 18.44 -15.06
N SER A 88 -26.26 19.16 -14.45
CA SER A 88 -25.26 18.56 -13.56
C SER A 88 -25.77 18.20 -12.17
N ASP A 89 -26.93 18.72 -11.73
CA ASP A 89 -27.44 18.55 -10.36
C ASP A 89 -27.46 17.09 -9.87
N GLY A 90 -27.88 16.15 -10.74
CA GLY A 90 -27.90 14.71 -10.44
C GLY A 90 -26.49 14.12 -10.24
N PHE A 91 -25.55 14.49 -11.11
CA PHE A 91 -24.15 14.05 -11.02
C PHE A 91 -23.43 14.64 -9.80
N ILE A 92 -23.62 15.94 -9.55
CA ILE A 92 -23.03 16.63 -8.39
C ILE A 92 -23.59 16.08 -7.08
N SER A 93 -24.89 15.80 -7.01
CA SER A 93 -25.50 15.16 -5.84
C SER A 93 -24.93 13.77 -5.58
N ASN A 94 -24.79 12.94 -6.63
CA ASN A 94 -24.22 11.59 -6.50
C ASN A 94 -22.75 11.65 -6.05
N MET A 95 -21.94 12.48 -6.72
CA MET A 95 -20.55 12.73 -6.35
C MET A 95 -20.43 13.17 -4.88
N SER A 96 -21.31 14.06 -4.41
CA SER A 96 -21.28 14.56 -3.03
C SER A 96 -21.61 13.48 -2.00
N ILE A 97 -22.53 12.56 -2.32
CA ILE A 97 -22.86 11.40 -1.47
C ILE A 97 -21.68 10.43 -1.36
N HIS A 98 -21.00 10.14 -2.47
CA HIS A 98 -19.88 9.18 -2.46
C HIS A 98 -18.56 9.78 -1.95
N ARG A 99 -18.33 11.09 -2.08
CA ARG A 99 -17.08 11.76 -1.70
C ARG A 99 -16.67 11.58 -0.23
N GLN A 100 -17.63 11.37 0.67
CA GLN A 100 -17.35 11.08 2.08
C GLN A 100 -16.62 9.74 2.32
N TYR A 101 -16.63 8.84 1.33
CA TYR A 101 -15.99 7.51 1.37
C TYR A 101 -14.69 7.45 0.57
N PHE A 102 -14.31 8.54 -0.10
CA PHE A 102 -13.10 8.59 -0.92
C PHE A 102 -11.82 8.56 -0.05
N PRO A 103 -10.69 8.08 -0.59
CA PRO A 103 -9.38 8.32 0.02
C PRO A 103 -9.10 9.82 0.15
N ASP A 104 -8.31 10.17 1.16
CA ASP A 104 -7.75 11.51 1.35
C ASP A 104 -6.24 11.56 1.03
N GLU A 105 -5.61 12.72 1.20
CA GLU A 105 -4.19 12.95 0.90
C GLU A 105 -3.25 12.07 1.76
N GLU A 106 -3.66 11.67 2.97
CA GLU A 106 -2.89 10.74 3.81
C GLU A 106 -2.94 9.32 3.22
N ASP A 107 -4.13 8.92 2.77
CA ASP A 107 -4.37 7.62 2.12
C ASP A 107 -3.57 7.50 0.79
N GLU A 108 -3.51 8.56 -0.03
CA GLU A 108 -2.70 8.63 -1.26
C GLU A 108 -1.19 8.61 -0.98
N THR A 109 -0.72 9.46 -0.05
CA THR A 109 0.67 9.48 0.43
C THR A 109 1.09 8.12 0.99
N GLY A 110 0.18 7.44 1.70
CA GLY A 110 0.37 6.09 2.22
C GLY A 110 0.54 5.04 1.12
N ALA A 111 -0.21 5.16 0.01
CA ALA A 111 -0.07 4.30 -1.16
C ALA A 111 1.29 4.51 -1.85
N ALA A 112 1.71 5.75 -2.09
CA ALA A 112 3.02 6.04 -2.69
C ALA A 112 4.18 5.44 -1.86
N LYS A 113 4.15 5.59 -0.53
CA LYS A 113 5.13 4.99 0.40
C LYS A 113 5.05 3.46 0.45
N ALA A 114 3.89 2.87 0.19
CA ALA A 114 3.73 1.43 0.06
C ALA A 114 4.38 0.91 -1.24
N LEU A 115 4.29 1.66 -2.35
CA LEU A 115 4.96 1.32 -3.62
C LEU A 115 6.49 1.43 -3.50
N MET A 116 7.03 2.47 -2.87
CA MET A 116 8.49 2.60 -2.61
C MET A 116 9.02 1.46 -1.73
N ARG A 117 8.28 1.07 -0.68
CA ARG A 117 8.63 -0.09 0.16
C ARG A 117 8.66 -1.41 -0.63
N LEU A 118 7.77 -1.57 -1.62
CA LEU A 118 7.82 -2.71 -2.54
C LEU A 118 9.02 -2.61 -3.49
N GLN A 119 9.36 -1.40 -3.93
CA GLN A 119 10.52 -1.11 -4.76
C GLN A 119 11.82 -1.56 -4.08
N ASP A 120 12.05 -1.13 -2.83
CA ASP A 120 13.16 -1.57 -1.98
C ASP A 120 13.17 -3.10 -1.83
N THR A 121 12.10 -3.65 -1.23
CA THR A 121 12.07 -5.03 -0.75
C THR A 121 12.30 -6.02 -1.89
N TYR A 122 11.68 -5.77 -3.04
CA TYR A 122 11.71 -6.65 -4.20
C TYR A 122 12.72 -6.22 -5.27
N GLN A 123 13.58 -5.23 -4.99
CA GLN A 123 14.58 -4.68 -5.93
C GLN A 123 14.00 -4.35 -7.31
N LEU A 124 12.86 -3.65 -7.31
CA LEU A 124 12.13 -3.33 -8.54
C LEU A 124 12.69 -2.03 -9.13
N ASP A 125 13.08 -2.04 -10.40
CA ASP A 125 13.48 -0.81 -11.07
C ASP A 125 12.24 0.05 -11.43
N SER A 126 12.38 1.37 -11.36
CA SER A 126 11.27 2.30 -11.60
C SER A 126 10.64 2.17 -13.00
N GLU A 127 11.37 1.68 -14.01
CA GLU A 127 10.87 1.55 -15.39
C GLU A 127 9.99 0.30 -15.56
N THR A 128 10.43 -0.84 -15.04
CA THR A 128 9.64 -2.07 -15.01
C THR A 128 8.40 -1.91 -14.13
N PHE A 129 8.56 -1.23 -12.97
CA PHE A 129 7.47 -0.94 -12.04
C PHE A 129 6.42 0.02 -12.64
N SER A 130 6.85 1.17 -13.20
CA SER A 130 5.93 2.12 -13.85
C SER A 130 5.20 1.52 -15.05
N ARG A 131 5.77 0.52 -15.73
CA ARG A 131 5.10 -0.22 -16.81
C ARG A 131 4.23 -1.40 -16.35
N GLY A 132 3.88 -1.49 -15.05
CA GLY A 132 2.97 -2.49 -14.52
C GLY A 132 3.49 -3.93 -14.58
N LYS A 133 4.80 -4.12 -14.76
CA LYS A 133 5.45 -5.44 -14.80
C LYS A 133 5.96 -5.76 -13.40
N LEU A 134 5.38 -6.77 -12.76
CA LEU A 134 5.82 -7.23 -11.44
C LEU A 134 6.16 -8.73 -11.49
N PRO A 135 7.09 -9.22 -10.65
CA PRO A 135 7.32 -10.65 -10.48
C PRO A 135 6.02 -11.45 -10.33
N GLY A 136 5.79 -12.38 -11.26
CA GLY A 136 4.59 -13.24 -11.29
C GLY A 136 3.31 -12.60 -11.85
N THR A 137 3.28 -11.30 -12.20
CA THR A 137 2.07 -10.64 -12.74
C THR A 137 2.35 -9.52 -13.74
N HIS A 138 1.53 -9.46 -14.80
CA HIS A 138 1.46 -8.32 -15.69
C HIS A 138 0.15 -7.55 -15.47
N SER A 139 0.26 -6.25 -15.23
CA SER A 139 -0.84 -5.29 -15.32
C SER A 139 -0.82 -4.60 -16.69
N SER A 140 -1.97 -4.10 -17.14
CA SER A 140 -2.07 -3.17 -18.27
C SER A 140 -2.00 -1.70 -17.84
N ALA A 141 -2.09 -1.42 -16.53
CA ALA A 141 -1.94 -0.07 -15.99
C ALA A 141 -0.47 0.34 -16.01
N MET A 142 -0.22 1.61 -16.35
CA MET A 142 1.10 2.22 -16.38
C MET A 142 1.05 3.56 -15.64
N LEU A 143 2.12 3.91 -14.93
CA LEU A 143 2.29 5.22 -14.31
C LEU A 143 2.74 6.24 -15.37
N THR A 144 2.07 7.37 -15.41
CA THR A 144 2.38 8.51 -16.29
C THR A 144 3.60 9.30 -15.81
N VAL A 145 4.04 10.27 -16.63
CA VAL A 145 5.06 11.24 -16.25
C VAL A 145 4.70 11.96 -14.95
N ASP A 146 3.43 12.38 -14.82
CA ASP A 146 2.91 13.10 -13.66
C ASP A 146 2.82 12.19 -12.42
N ASP A 147 2.36 10.94 -12.55
CA ASP A 147 2.36 9.96 -11.44
C ASP A 147 3.79 9.72 -10.90
N CYS A 148 4.76 9.54 -11.80
CA CYS A 148 6.17 9.37 -11.43
C CYS A 148 6.75 10.63 -10.77
N PHE A 149 6.30 11.82 -11.18
CA PHE A 149 6.71 13.08 -10.56
C PHE A 149 6.14 13.23 -9.16
N ASP A 150 4.84 12.97 -8.96
CA ASP A 150 4.22 13.07 -7.64
C ASP A 150 4.75 12.01 -6.68
N MET A 151 5.07 10.78 -7.12
CA MET A 151 5.85 9.83 -6.32
C MET A 151 7.21 10.39 -5.89
N GLY A 152 7.98 10.95 -6.83
CA GLY A 152 9.29 11.55 -6.52
C GLY A 152 9.21 12.73 -5.56
N LYS A 153 8.13 13.52 -5.65
CA LYS A 153 7.84 14.68 -4.81
C LYS A 153 7.37 14.26 -3.41
N THR A 154 6.58 13.19 -3.28
CA THR A 154 6.26 12.57 -1.99
C THR A 154 7.53 12.12 -1.28
N ALA A 155 8.44 11.42 -1.97
CA ALA A 155 9.73 11.01 -1.41
C ALA A 155 10.60 12.22 -1.00
N TYR A 156 10.67 13.25 -1.85
CA TYR A 156 11.39 14.50 -1.58
C TYR A 156 10.90 15.20 -0.31
N ASN A 157 9.58 15.30 -0.13
CA ASN A 157 8.97 15.96 1.03
C ASN A 157 9.24 15.20 2.34
N ASP A 158 9.39 13.87 2.27
CA ASP A 158 9.81 13.01 3.38
C ASP A 158 11.35 13.02 3.62
N ALA A 159 12.12 13.78 2.83
CA ALA A 159 13.58 13.75 2.76
C ALA A 159 14.19 12.39 2.36
N ASP A 160 13.40 11.52 1.73
CA ASP A 160 13.88 10.30 1.07
C ASP A 160 14.42 10.65 -0.33
N TYR A 161 15.60 11.28 -0.34
CA TYR A 161 16.27 11.67 -1.58
C TYR A 161 16.67 10.48 -2.45
N TYR A 162 16.79 9.27 -1.88
CA TYR A 162 17.06 8.06 -2.64
C TYR A 162 15.89 7.73 -3.59
N HIS A 163 14.67 7.63 -3.04
CA HIS A 163 13.49 7.42 -3.87
C HIS A 163 13.15 8.64 -4.72
N ALA A 164 13.33 9.86 -4.21
CA ALA A 164 13.08 11.08 -4.99
C ALA A 164 13.89 11.10 -6.30
N VAL A 165 15.17 10.73 -6.23
CA VAL A 165 16.03 10.60 -7.43
C VAL A 165 15.49 9.54 -8.39
N LEU A 166 15.18 8.33 -7.91
CA LEU A 166 14.75 7.22 -8.77
C LEU A 166 13.43 7.51 -9.51
N TRP A 167 12.50 8.21 -8.86
CA TRP A 167 11.19 8.55 -9.44
C TRP A 167 11.24 9.80 -10.33
N MET A 168 11.97 10.84 -9.93
CA MET A 168 12.21 12.02 -10.78
C MET A 168 13.00 11.65 -12.04
N GLN A 169 13.98 10.75 -11.95
CA GLN A 169 14.69 10.23 -13.12
C GLN A 169 13.77 9.45 -14.07
N GLN A 170 12.79 8.71 -13.54
CA GLN A 170 11.82 7.97 -14.36
C GLN A 170 10.83 8.92 -15.05
N SER A 171 10.28 9.90 -14.32
CA SER A 171 9.44 10.97 -14.88
C SER A 171 10.16 11.73 -16.00
N LEU A 172 11.42 12.13 -15.77
CA LEU A 172 12.27 12.77 -16.79
C LEU A 172 12.48 11.88 -18.02
N ARG A 173 12.67 10.57 -17.83
CA ARG A 173 12.88 9.59 -18.92
C ARG A 173 11.64 9.43 -19.80
N GLN A 174 10.45 9.36 -19.19
CA GLN A 174 9.17 9.30 -19.90
C GLN A 174 8.91 10.60 -20.69
N LEU A 175 9.17 11.75 -20.07
CA LEU A 175 9.04 13.06 -20.73
C LEU A 175 10.08 13.26 -21.86
N ASP A 176 11.31 12.75 -21.70
CA ASP A 176 12.32 12.73 -22.75
C ASP A 176 11.96 11.75 -23.90
N ALA A 177 11.15 10.73 -23.64
CA ALA A 177 10.60 9.83 -24.66
C ALA A 177 9.39 10.41 -25.42
N GLY A 178 8.87 11.57 -25.01
CA GLY A 178 7.76 12.27 -25.67
C GLY A 178 6.37 11.90 -25.15
N GLU A 179 6.25 11.34 -23.94
CA GLU A 179 4.96 11.16 -23.25
C GLU A 179 4.37 12.53 -22.87
N GLU A 180 3.05 12.69 -22.99
CA GLU A 180 2.35 13.92 -22.58
C GLU A 180 2.30 14.03 -21.05
N ALA A 181 2.45 15.26 -20.53
CA ALA A 181 2.50 15.55 -19.11
C ALA A 181 1.99 16.98 -18.80
N VAL A 182 1.51 17.19 -17.57
CA VAL A 182 1.21 18.53 -17.05
C VAL A 182 2.45 19.19 -16.44
N VAL A 183 3.29 18.41 -15.76
CA VAL A 183 4.54 18.87 -15.15
C VAL A 183 5.57 19.32 -16.20
N SER A 184 6.30 20.40 -15.91
CA SER A 184 7.36 20.86 -16.81
C SER A 184 8.67 20.10 -16.57
N LYS A 185 9.49 19.97 -17.63
CA LYS A 185 10.86 19.45 -17.51
C LYS A 185 11.71 20.26 -16.53
N SER A 186 11.45 21.56 -16.39
CA SER A 186 12.14 22.43 -15.44
C SER A 186 11.84 22.03 -14.00
N ASP A 187 10.57 21.74 -13.67
CA ASP A 187 10.18 21.30 -12.33
C ASP A 187 10.88 19.98 -11.96
N ILE A 188 10.82 18.98 -12.84
CA ILE A 188 11.47 17.67 -12.62
C ILE A 188 12.98 17.84 -12.37
N LEU A 189 13.66 18.66 -13.18
CA LEU A 189 15.11 18.90 -13.04
C LEU A 189 15.48 19.66 -11.75
N ASP A 190 14.62 20.54 -11.23
CA ASP A 190 14.88 21.25 -9.98
C ASP A 190 14.84 20.30 -8.76
N TYR A 191 13.80 19.44 -8.69
CA TYR A 191 13.73 18.40 -7.66
C TYR A 191 14.85 17.34 -7.82
N LEU A 192 15.12 16.88 -9.05
CA LEU A 192 16.14 15.87 -9.32
C LEU A 192 17.54 16.38 -8.98
N SER A 193 17.93 17.57 -9.43
CA SER A 193 19.27 18.14 -9.19
C SER A 193 19.56 18.34 -7.70
N TYR A 194 18.58 18.81 -6.92
CA TYR A 194 18.72 18.93 -5.48
C TYR A 194 18.81 17.56 -4.78
N SER A 195 18.00 16.58 -5.20
CA SER A 195 18.02 15.24 -4.60
C SER A 195 19.34 14.51 -4.89
N VAL A 196 19.87 14.63 -6.11
CA VAL A 196 21.19 14.11 -6.50
C VAL A 196 22.31 14.78 -5.69
N TYR A 197 22.21 16.09 -5.43
CA TYR A 197 23.13 16.79 -4.52
C TYR A 197 23.07 16.26 -3.09
N GLN A 198 21.88 15.99 -2.55
CA GLN A 198 21.71 15.42 -1.20
C GLN A 198 22.25 13.98 -1.10
N MET A 199 22.22 13.21 -2.19
CA MET A 199 22.88 11.91 -2.30
C MET A 199 24.42 12.00 -2.45
N GLY A 200 24.99 13.21 -2.49
CA GLY A 200 26.44 13.46 -2.52
C GLY A 200 27.07 13.52 -3.92
N ASP A 201 26.29 13.32 -4.99
CA ASP A 201 26.78 13.37 -6.38
C ASP A 201 26.76 14.81 -6.92
N LEU A 202 27.66 15.62 -6.36
CA LEU A 202 27.85 17.01 -6.77
C LEU A 202 28.21 17.16 -8.26
N PRO A 203 29.04 16.30 -8.90
CA PRO A 203 29.29 16.35 -10.34
C PRO A 203 28.01 16.26 -11.19
N ARG A 204 27.11 15.31 -10.90
CA ARG A 204 25.86 15.15 -11.66
C ARG A 204 24.82 16.21 -11.32
N ALA A 205 24.75 16.64 -10.06
CA ALA A 205 23.87 17.75 -9.65
C ALA A 205 24.18 19.05 -10.41
N ILE A 206 25.46 19.36 -10.65
CA ILE A 206 25.89 20.50 -11.48
C ILE A 206 25.36 20.37 -12.90
N GLU A 207 25.51 19.21 -13.54
CA GLU A 207 25.12 19.03 -14.95
C GLU A 207 23.59 19.09 -15.14
N LEU A 208 22.83 18.45 -14.24
CA LEU A 208 21.37 18.57 -14.19
C LEU A 208 20.92 20.04 -13.99
N THR A 209 21.64 20.81 -13.17
CA THR A 209 21.35 22.24 -12.97
C THR A 209 21.72 23.07 -14.21
N ARG A 210 22.76 22.71 -14.96
CA ARG A 210 23.08 23.35 -16.26
C ARG A 210 21.98 23.07 -17.28
N ARG A 211 21.48 21.84 -17.36
CA ARG A 211 20.34 21.46 -18.21
C ARG A 211 19.10 22.26 -17.83
N LEU A 212 18.82 22.45 -16.54
CA LEU A 212 17.73 23.31 -16.05
C LEU A 212 17.90 24.78 -16.48
N VAL A 213 19.07 25.38 -16.26
CA VAL A 213 19.35 26.78 -16.65
C VAL A 213 19.31 26.98 -18.18
N ALA A 214 19.64 25.95 -18.97
CA ALA A 214 19.54 26.01 -20.42
C ALA A 214 18.08 25.99 -20.94
N ILE A 215 17.16 25.38 -20.17
CA ILE A 215 15.73 25.28 -20.51
C ILE A 215 14.97 26.50 -19.97
N ASP A 216 15.20 26.88 -18.71
CA ASP A 216 14.66 28.08 -18.08
C ASP A 216 15.79 28.94 -17.47
N PRO A 217 16.36 29.88 -18.25
CA PRO A 217 17.35 30.84 -17.75
C PRO A 217 16.82 31.79 -16.68
N SER A 218 15.49 31.91 -16.54
CA SER A 218 14.82 32.75 -15.55
C SER A 218 14.45 32.00 -14.26
N HIS A 219 14.78 30.71 -14.17
CA HIS A 219 14.38 29.86 -13.05
C HIS A 219 14.93 30.37 -11.71
N GLN A 220 14.03 30.70 -10.78
CA GLN A 220 14.34 31.46 -9.55
C GLN A 220 15.47 30.85 -8.70
N ARG A 221 15.55 29.52 -8.66
CA ARG A 221 16.54 28.77 -7.85
C ARG A 221 17.79 28.36 -8.64
N ALA A 222 17.67 28.08 -9.94
CA ALA A 222 18.67 27.29 -10.66
C ALA A 222 20.02 28.00 -10.78
N GLY A 223 20.03 29.28 -11.15
CA GLY A 223 21.26 30.08 -11.25
C GLY A 223 21.95 30.31 -9.89
N GLY A 224 21.20 30.27 -8.78
CA GLY A 224 21.74 30.31 -7.43
C GLY A 224 22.36 28.96 -7.02
N ASN A 225 21.62 27.88 -7.23
CA ASN A 225 22.06 26.51 -6.96
C ASN A 225 23.33 26.16 -7.75
N LEU A 226 23.39 26.48 -9.06
CA LEU A 226 24.55 26.20 -9.90
C LEU A 226 25.83 26.84 -9.35
N ARG A 227 25.78 28.15 -9.05
CA ARG A 227 26.92 28.89 -8.45
C ARG A 227 27.31 28.33 -7.08
N TYR A 228 26.35 27.85 -6.30
CA TYR A 228 26.60 27.23 -5.00
C TYR A 228 27.31 25.88 -5.16
N PHE A 229 26.82 25.01 -6.05
CA PHE A 229 27.40 23.70 -6.34
C PHE A 229 28.79 23.80 -6.97
N GLU A 230 28.99 24.67 -7.97
CA GLU A 230 30.31 24.90 -8.58
C GLU A 230 31.33 25.42 -7.57
N ARG A 231 30.91 26.26 -6.62
CA ARG A 231 31.77 26.74 -5.52
C ARG A 231 32.12 25.62 -4.52
N LEU A 232 31.20 24.69 -4.23
CA LEU A 232 31.50 23.52 -3.41
C LEU A 232 32.50 22.59 -4.14
N MET A 233 32.27 22.34 -5.43
CA MET A 233 33.12 21.50 -6.27
C MET A 233 34.55 22.04 -6.33
N PHE A 234 34.71 23.36 -6.55
CA PHE A 234 36.02 24.01 -6.57
C PHE A 234 36.77 23.84 -5.24
N LYS A 235 36.09 23.89 -4.09
CA LYS A 235 36.73 23.62 -2.79
C LYS A 235 37.19 22.16 -2.70
N GLN A 236 36.29 21.22 -2.99
CA GLN A 236 36.55 19.78 -2.89
C GLN A 236 37.74 19.35 -3.79
N LEU A 237 37.81 19.86 -5.02
CA LEU A 237 38.90 19.57 -5.95
C LEU A 237 40.26 20.11 -5.47
N ASN A 238 40.27 21.33 -4.90
CA ASN A 238 41.48 21.92 -4.31
C ASN A 238 41.95 21.16 -3.07
N GLU A 239 41.02 20.72 -2.22
CA GLU A 239 41.32 19.92 -1.02
C GLU A 239 41.89 18.53 -1.37
N LEU A 240 41.43 17.94 -2.49
CA LEU A 240 41.87 16.62 -2.98
C LEU A 240 43.04 16.66 -3.98
N ASN A 241 43.49 17.85 -4.43
CA ASN A 241 44.41 18.03 -5.56
C ASN A 241 43.99 17.26 -6.83
N GLN A 242 42.70 17.27 -7.16
CA GLN A 242 42.13 16.58 -8.31
C GLN A 242 41.68 17.55 -9.41
N ALA A 243 41.75 17.11 -10.66
CA ALA A 243 41.14 17.82 -11.78
C ALA A 243 39.64 17.51 -11.87
N TYR A 244 38.82 18.50 -12.23
CA TYR A 244 37.39 18.28 -12.48
C TYR A 244 37.19 17.28 -13.62
N GLN A 245 36.39 16.24 -13.39
CA GLN A 245 35.81 15.42 -14.44
C GLN A 245 34.29 15.66 -14.45
N PRO A 246 33.70 16.02 -15.60
CA PRO A 246 32.25 16.08 -15.72
C PRO A 246 31.66 14.67 -15.55
N SER A 247 30.52 14.57 -14.86
CA SER A 247 29.78 13.32 -14.75
C SER A 247 29.09 12.98 -16.07
N SER A 248 28.83 11.70 -16.33
CA SER A 248 27.95 11.31 -17.41
C SER A 248 26.48 11.55 -17.03
N GLU A 249 25.68 11.97 -18.01
CA GLU A 249 24.21 11.87 -17.96
C GLU A 249 23.73 10.43 -18.18
N GLU A 250 24.53 9.42 -17.82
CA GLU A 250 24.04 8.03 -17.80
C GLU A 250 22.83 7.95 -16.84
N PRO A 251 21.72 7.32 -17.26
CA PRO A 251 20.50 7.32 -16.47
C PRO A 251 20.75 6.74 -15.09
N ILE A 252 20.27 7.43 -14.05
CA ILE A 252 20.36 6.92 -12.69
C ILE A 252 19.49 5.64 -12.60
N GLN A 253 20.06 4.58 -12.05
CA GLN A 253 19.43 3.27 -11.92
C GLN A 253 19.42 2.81 -10.46
N LEU A 254 18.66 1.75 -10.20
CA LEU A 254 18.69 1.07 -8.91
C LEU A 254 20.13 0.62 -8.60
N GLY A 255 20.64 0.99 -7.42
CA GLY A 255 22.02 0.71 -7.02
C GLY A 255 23.08 1.73 -7.46
N THR A 256 22.73 2.79 -8.21
CA THR A 256 23.68 3.90 -8.50
C THR A 256 24.10 4.64 -7.21
N TYR A 257 23.19 4.74 -6.24
CA TYR A 257 23.47 5.28 -4.92
C TYR A 257 23.16 4.24 -3.85
N SER A 258 23.95 4.24 -2.77
CA SER A 258 23.63 3.45 -1.58
C SER A 258 22.44 4.05 -0.85
N ARG A 259 21.50 3.21 -0.43
CA ARG A 259 20.39 3.62 0.44
C ARG A 259 20.94 4.14 1.79
N PRO A 260 20.35 5.19 2.39
CA PRO A 260 20.68 5.59 3.75
C PRO A 260 20.50 4.45 4.77
N LYS A 261 21.28 4.46 5.86
CA LYS A 261 21.18 3.46 6.94
C LYS A 261 19.88 3.61 7.74
N ASP A 262 19.26 2.49 8.11
CA ASP A 262 18.17 2.38 9.10
C ASP A 262 18.55 2.86 10.54
N HIS A 263 17.74 2.62 11.60
CA HIS A 263 16.51 1.81 11.64
C HIS A 263 16.82 0.34 11.95
N LEU A 264 16.56 -0.57 10.99
CA LEU A 264 16.74 -2.02 11.16
C LEU A 264 18.15 -2.46 10.71
N PRO A 265 19.03 -2.93 11.62
CA PRO A 265 20.33 -3.47 11.23
C PRO A 265 20.24 -4.74 10.37
N GLU A 266 19.17 -5.52 10.51
CA GLU A 266 18.91 -6.76 9.77
C GLU A 266 18.13 -6.55 8.45
N ARG A 267 17.94 -5.30 7.98
CA ARG A 267 17.07 -5.01 6.83
C ARG A 267 17.45 -5.77 5.56
N GLU A 268 18.74 -5.83 5.22
CA GLU A 268 19.19 -6.50 3.99
C GLU A 268 18.84 -8.00 4.00
N ALA A 269 19.02 -8.67 5.14
CA ALA A 269 18.64 -10.05 5.33
C ALA A 269 17.11 -10.23 5.27
N TYR A 270 16.35 -9.36 5.95
CA TYR A 270 14.89 -9.35 5.89
C TYR A 270 14.35 -9.21 4.45
N GLU A 271 14.84 -8.23 3.69
CA GLU A 271 14.41 -7.98 2.32
C GLU A 271 14.82 -9.13 1.39
N ALA A 272 16.01 -9.72 1.58
CA ALA A 272 16.46 -10.93 0.86
C ALA A 272 15.53 -12.13 1.10
N LEU A 273 15.12 -12.39 2.34
CA LEU A 273 14.13 -13.44 2.63
C LEU A 273 12.78 -13.16 1.97
N CYS A 274 12.36 -11.90 1.88
CA CYS A 274 11.15 -11.52 1.16
C CYS A 274 11.23 -11.78 -0.34
N ARG A 275 12.42 -11.73 -0.96
CA ARG A 275 12.68 -12.12 -2.35
C ARG A 275 12.84 -13.63 -2.55
N GLY A 276 12.91 -14.42 -1.48
CA GLY A 276 13.16 -15.85 -1.53
C GLY A 276 14.65 -16.23 -1.61
N GLU A 277 15.55 -15.29 -1.36
CA GLU A 277 17.02 -15.47 -1.32
C GLU A 277 17.51 -16.09 0.01
N GLY A 278 16.61 -16.80 0.70
CA GLY A 278 16.86 -17.39 2.02
C GLY A 278 17.64 -18.69 1.99
N VAL A 279 17.97 -19.17 3.19
CA VAL A 279 18.62 -20.46 3.38
C VAL A 279 17.59 -21.56 3.14
N GLN A 280 17.75 -22.31 2.06
CA GLN A 280 17.01 -23.56 1.86
C GLN A 280 17.59 -24.62 2.79
N MET A 281 16.77 -25.21 3.67
CA MET A 281 17.22 -26.34 4.49
C MET A 281 17.60 -27.52 3.60
N VAL A 282 18.71 -28.17 3.96
CA VAL A 282 19.25 -29.37 3.29
C VAL A 282 18.85 -30.65 4.06
N SER A 283 18.07 -30.53 5.15
CA SER A 283 17.65 -31.66 5.98
C SER A 283 16.43 -32.37 5.42
N HIS A 284 16.20 -33.59 5.93
CA HIS A 284 15.07 -34.43 5.54
C HIS A 284 13.78 -33.94 6.23
N LEU A 285 13.13 -32.91 5.68
CA LEU A 285 11.83 -32.44 6.20
C LEU A 285 10.81 -33.59 6.21
N PHE A 286 10.16 -33.82 7.36
CA PHE A 286 9.22 -34.92 7.52
C PHE A 286 7.78 -34.41 7.50
N CYS A 287 7.00 -34.89 6.52
CA CYS A 287 5.54 -34.85 6.60
C CYS A 287 5.04 -36.01 7.47
N ARG A 288 4.16 -35.73 8.43
CA ARG A 288 3.58 -36.73 9.34
C ARG A 288 2.13 -36.42 9.71
N TYR A 289 1.41 -37.48 10.07
CA TYR A 289 0.11 -37.36 10.73
C TYR A 289 0.35 -37.44 12.24
N GLN A 290 0.08 -36.37 12.98
CA GLN A 290 0.26 -36.35 14.44
C GLN A 290 -1.10 -36.33 15.16
N ASP A 291 -1.15 -37.04 16.28
CA ASP A 291 -2.37 -37.37 17.02
C ASP A 291 -2.55 -36.52 18.29
N GLY A 292 -1.81 -35.43 18.45
CA GLY A 292 -1.85 -34.56 19.64
C GLY A 292 -1.46 -35.28 20.93
N ASN A 293 -0.51 -36.22 20.87
CA ASN A 293 -0.17 -37.13 21.96
C ASN A 293 -1.40 -37.93 22.44
N ARG A 294 -2.03 -38.63 21.48
CA ARG A 294 -3.29 -39.39 21.65
C ARG A 294 -4.48 -38.55 22.10
N ASN A 295 -4.58 -37.31 21.63
CA ASN A 295 -5.76 -36.47 21.79
C ASN A 295 -6.99 -37.20 21.20
N PRO A 296 -8.11 -37.38 21.94
CA PRO A 296 -9.26 -38.14 21.47
C PRO A 296 -9.87 -37.68 20.15
N ARG A 297 -9.74 -36.39 19.79
CA ARG A 297 -10.25 -35.86 18.52
C ARG A 297 -9.26 -36.13 17.37
N LEU A 298 -7.96 -35.98 17.61
CA LEU A 298 -6.92 -36.21 16.61
C LEU A 298 -6.61 -37.70 16.39
N LEU A 299 -6.97 -38.61 17.31
CA LEU A 299 -6.98 -40.05 17.04
C LEU A 299 -7.95 -40.45 15.92
N LEU A 300 -9.06 -39.72 15.76
CA LEU A 300 -10.06 -39.97 14.70
C LEU A 300 -9.77 -39.20 13.42
N LYS A 301 -9.19 -38.00 13.54
CA LYS A 301 -8.72 -37.18 12.41
C LYS A 301 -7.36 -36.57 12.75
N PRO A 302 -6.24 -37.29 12.52
CA PRO A 302 -4.91 -36.77 12.78
C PRO A 302 -4.65 -35.49 11.98
N ILE A 303 -3.91 -34.54 12.57
CA ILE A 303 -3.51 -33.34 11.84
C ILE A 303 -2.29 -33.64 10.98
N MET A 304 -2.28 -33.11 9.75
CA MET A 304 -1.11 -33.16 8.87
C MET A 304 -0.12 -32.09 9.31
N GLU A 305 1.09 -32.52 9.65
CA GLU A 305 2.20 -31.69 10.10
C GLU A 305 3.37 -31.84 9.12
N GLU A 306 4.01 -30.71 8.80
CA GLU A 306 5.17 -30.59 7.91
C GLU A 306 6.22 -29.74 8.63
N ASP A 307 7.45 -30.23 8.73
CA ASP A 307 8.56 -29.45 9.27
C ASP A 307 8.92 -28.31 8.30
N GLU A 308 8.89 -27.07 8.78
CA GLU A 308 9.37 -25.89 8.04
C GLU A 308 10.81 -25.54 8.45
N TRP A 309 11.18 -25.83 9.71
CA TRP A 309 12.53 -25.61 10.21
C TRP A 309 12.87 -26.50 11.42
N ASP A 310 14.12 -27.00 11.48
CA ASP A 310 14.57 -27.91 12.55
C ASP A 310 14.90 -27.19 13.87
N SER A 311 15.63 -26.08 13.83
CA SER A 311 16.07 -25.34 15.04
C SER A 311 16.21 -23.82 14.79
N PRO A 312 15.37 -22.96 15.42
CA PRO A 312 14.25 -23.31 16.28
C PRO A 312 13.18 -24.13 15.52
N HIS A 313 12.49 -25.01 16.23
CA HIS A 313 11.52 -25.91 15.59
C HIS A 313 10.28 -25.12 15.14
N ILE A 314 10.05 -25.10 13.82
CA ILE A 314 8.86 -24.51 13.20
C ILE A 314 8.14 -25.58 12.39
N VAL A 315 6.84 -25.70 12.62
CA VAL A 315 5.98 -26.65 11.91
C VAL A 315 4.84 -25.93 11.21
N ARG A 316 4.48 -26.42 10.02
CA ARG A 316 3.24 -26.10 9.34
C ARG A 316 2.22 -27.20 9.59
N TYR A 317 1.02 -26.80 9.97
CA TYR A 317 -0.16 -27.65 9.98
C TYR A 317 -0.99 -27.43 8.73
N LEU A 318 -1.37 -28.50 8.04
CA LEU A 318 -2.19 -28.45 6.83
C LEU A 318 -3.68 -28.66 7.16
N GLU A 319 -4.56 -28.01 6.40
CA GLU A 319 -6.03 -28.11 6.54
C GLU A 319 -6.59 -27.81 7.95
N VAL A 320 -5.96 -26.87 8.65
CA VAL A 320 -6.36 -26.41 9.99
C VAL A 320 -7.68 -25.67 9.97
N LEU A 321 -7.94 -24.86 8.94
CA LEU A 321 -9.19 -24.10 8.78
C LEU A 321 -9.89 -24.45 7.48
N SER A 322 -11.21 -24.67 7.53
CA SER A 322 -12.02 -24.84 6.32
C SER A 322 -12.28 -23.51 5.60
N HIS A 323 -12.74 -23.55 4.34
CA HIS A 323 -13.09 -22.35 3.61
C HIS A 323 -14.21 -21.57 4.31
N GLU A 324 -15.22 -22.27 4.81
CA GLU A 324 -16.40 -21.73 5.49
C GLU A 324 -16.02 -21.07 6.82
N GLU A 325 -15.14 -21.71 7.60
CA GLU A 325 -14.60 -21.11 8.82
C GLU A 325 -13.82 -19.83 8.52
N ILE A 326 -12.97 -19.84 7.49
CA ILE A 326 -12.20 -18.67 7.07
C ILE A 326 -13.10 -17.50 6.67
N GLU A 327 -14.10 -17.73 5.83
CA GLU A 327 -14.97 -16.63 5.38
C GLU A 327 -15.86 -16.12 6.52
N LYS A 328 -16.29 -16.98 7.47
CA LYS A 328 -17.01 -16.53 8.68
C LYS A 328 -16.12 -15.72 9.62
N ILE A 329 -14.86 -16.11 9.82
CA ILE A 329 -13.88 -15.32 10.59
C ILE A 329 -13.67 -13.95 9.95
N LYS A 330 -13.56 -13.86 8.61
CA LYS A 330 -13.46 -12.59 7.90
C LYS A 330 -14.73 -11.73 8.03
N GLU A 331 -15.91 -12.33 7.94
CA GLU A 331 -17.20 -11.66 8.13
C GLU A 331 -17.28 -10.97 9.50
N LEU A 332 -16.94 -11.70 10.56
CA LEU A 332 -16.91 -11.18 11.94
C LEU A 332 -15.82 -10.11 12.15
N ALA A 333 -14.65 -10.28 11.52
CA ALA A 333 -13.53 -9.37 11.66
C ALA A 333 -13.74 -8.03 10.93
N LYS A 334 -14.29 -8.04 9.71
CA LYS A 334 -14.48 -6.86 8.84
C LYS A 334 -15.00 -5.61 9.58
N PRO A 335 -16.15 -5.63 10.29
CA PRO A 335 -16.68 -4.44 10.97
C PRO A 335 -15.82 -3.96 12.15
N ARG A 336 -14.85 -4.76 12.61
CA ARG A 336 -13.94 -4.46 13.72
C ARG A 336 -12.52 -4.09 13.26
N LEU A 337 -12.22 -4.10 11.96
CA LEU A 337 -10.87 -3.87 11.42
C LEU A 337 -10.43 -2.40 11.54
N ALA A 338 -9.67 -2.09 12.57
CA ALA A 338 -8.99 -0.81 12.71
C ALA A 338 -7.54 -0.87 12.19
N ARG A 339 -7.01 0.24 11.65
CA ARG A 339 -5.55 0.38 11.39
C ARG A 339 -4.81 0.11 12.69
N ALA A 340 -3.90 -0.86 12.68
CA ALA A 340 -3.22 -1.31 13.88
C ALA A 340 -2.46 -0.14 14.54
N THR A 341 -2.78 0.15 15.79
CA THR A 341 -1.97 1.01 16.64
C THR A 341 -0.90 0.17 17.30
N VAL A 342 0.32 0.69 17.34
CA VAL A 342 1.46 0.05 17.99
C VAL A 342 1.99 0.97 19.07
N ARG A 343 2.62 0.39 20.08
CA ARG A 343 3.23 1.16 21.17
C ARG A 343 4.61 1.62 20.73
N ASP A 344 4.78 2.93 20.58
CA ASP A 344 6.07 3.54 20.24
C ASP A 344 7.14 3.14 21.28
N PRO A 345 8.28 2.57 20.86
CA PRO A 345 9.30 2.07 21.79
C PRO A 345 10.08 3.18 22.53
N LYS A 346 10.05 4.44 22.04
CA LYS A 346 10.70 5.59 22.68
C LYS A 346 9.75 6.37 23.59
N THR A 347 8.49 6.54 23.17
CA THR A 347 7.51 7.38 23.89
C THR A 347 6.48 6.59 24.69
N GLY A 348 6.31 5.29 24.40
CA GLY A 348 5.35 4.41 25.07
C GLY A 348 3.88 4.67 24.72
N VAL A 349 3.60 5.63 23.81
CA VAL A 349 2.28 6.04 23.34
C VAL A 349 1.80 5.13 22.21
N LEU A 350 0.49 4.91 22.09
CA LEU A 350 -0.09 4.21 20.94
C LEU A 350 -0.12 5.14 19.72
N THR A 351 0.69 4.84 18.70
CA THR A 351 0.78 5.60 17.46
C THR A 351 0.49 4.71 16.25
N THR A 352 0.11 5.30 15.13
CA THR A 352 0.06 4.63 13.82
C THR A 352 1.45 4.63 13.21
N ALA A 353 2.22 3.56 13.40
CA ALA A 353 3.61 3.55 12.96
C ALA A 353 3.80 2.96 11.55
N ASN A 354 4.81 3.48 10.86
CA ASN A 354 5.18 3.08 9.49
C ASN A 354 5.71 1.63 9.39
N TYR A 355 6.03 0.99 10.52
CA TYR A 355 6.59 -0.36 10.60
C TYR A 355 5.56 -1.50 10.64
N ARG A 356 4.28 -1.21 10.92
CA ARG A 356 3.19 -2.19 10.86
C ARG A 356 2.02 -1.64 10.04
N VAL A 357 2.04 -1.93 8.74
CA VAL A 357 1.01 -1.49 7.79
C VAL A 357 -0.03 -2.61 7.65
N SER A 358 -0.94 -2.67 8.63
CA SER A 358 -2.01 -3.67 8.69
C SER A 358 -3.27 -3.11 9.34
N LYS A 359 -4.42 -3.72 9.04
CA LYS A 359 -5.61 -3.62 9.89
C LYS A 359 -5.71 -4.84 10.78
N SER A 360 -6.25 -4.68 11.99
CA SER A 360 -6.46 -5.79 12.91
C SER A 360 -7.78 -5.68 13.66
N ALA A 361 -8.37 -6.83 13.94
CA ALA A 361 -9.58 -7.04 14.72
C ALA A 361 -9.30 -8.17 15.73
N TRP A 362 -10.06 -8.18 16.83
CA TRP A 362 -9.95 -9.22 17.86
C TRP A 362 -11.31 -9.90 18.02
N LEU A 363 -11.30 -11.23 18.05
CA LEU A 363 -12.48 -12.08 18.17
C LEU A 363 -12.37 -12.99 19.39
N GLU A 364 -13.45 -13.04 20.16
CA GLU A 364 -13.58 -13.84 21.37
C GLU A 364 -14.26 -15.18 21.08
N GLY A 365 -14.10 -16.17 21.97
CA GLY A 365 -14.78 -17.47 21.80
C GLY A 365 -16.30 -17.38 21.82
N GLU A 366 -16.85 -16.36 22.48
CA GLU A 366 -18.29 -16.10 22.61
C GLU A 366 -18.89 -15.38 21.39
N ASP A 367 -18.08 -14.78 20.51
CA ASP A 367 -18.56 -14.04 19.34
C ASP A 367 -19.28 -14.95 18.33
N ASP A 368 -18.75 -16.16 18.10
CA ASP A 368 -19.34 -17.16 17.21
C ASP A 368 -18.80 -18.57 17.54
N PRO A 369 -19.63 -19.63 17.49
CA PRO A 369 -19.19 -21.01 17.65
C PRO A 369 -18.02 -21.46 16.75
N VAL A 370 -17.78 -20.81 15.60
CA VAL A 370 -16.57 -21.00 14.78
C VAL A 370 -15.30 -20.66 15.58
N ILE A 371 -15.28 -19.52 16.28
CA ILE A 371 -14.10 -19.07 17.03
C ILE A 371 -13.81 -20.02 18.20
N ALA A 372 -14.86 -20.46 18.91
CA ALA A 372 -14.73 -21.48 19.95
C ALA A 372 -14.15 -22.81 19.41
N ARG A 373 -14.62 -23.30 18.24
CA ARG A 373 -14.08 -24.51 17.61
C ARG A 373 -12.63 -24.35 17.17
N VAL A 374 -12.24 -23.20 16.64
CA VAL A 374 -10.86 -22.91 16.24
C VAL A 374 -9.93 -22.85 17.46
N ASN A 375 -10.35 -22.18 18.54
CA ASN A 375 -9.60 -22.17 19.81
C ASN A 375 -9.39 -23.59 20.36
N GLN A 376 -10.45 -24.42 20.41
CA GLN A 376 -10.34 -25.81 20.85
C GLN A 376 -9.40 -26.65 19.96
N ARG A 377 -9.42 -26.42 18.65
CA ARG A 377 -8.55 -27.10 17.69
C ARG A 377 -7.07 -26.72 17.86
N ILE A 378 -6.78 -25.46 18.17
CA ILE A 378 -5.42 -25.00 18.48
C ILE A 378 -4.90 -25.69 19.75
N GLU A 379 -5.73 -25.80 20.79
CA GLU A 379 -5.39 -26.57 21.99
C GLU A 379 -5.16 -28.07 21.68
N ASP A 380 -6.02 -28.68 20.87
CA ASP A 380 -5.88 -30.09 20.51
C ASP A 380 -4.58 -30.39 19.73
N ILE A 381 -4.20 -29.49 18.81
CA ILE A 381 -3.00 -29.62 17.97
C ILE A 381 -1.71 -29.37 18.76
N THR A 382 -1.70 -28.34 19.62
CA THR A 382 -0.49 -27.89 20.33
C THR A 382 -0.30 -28.55 21.70
N GLY A 383 -1.36 -29.10 22.29
CA GLY A 383 -1.42 -29.57 23.68
C GLY A 383 -1.49 -28.44 24.73
N LEU A 384 -1.29 -27.18 24.33
CA LEU A 384 -1.29 -26.01 25.20
C LEU A 384 -2.71 -25.50 25.44
N THR A 385 -3.06 -25.14 26.68
CA THR A 385 -4.38 -24.55 26.96
C THR A 385 -4.54 -23.19 26.28
N VAL A 386 -5.74 -22.92 25.77
CA VAL A 386 -6.16 -21.59 25.28
C VAL A 386 -6.85 -20.73 26.35
N ASP A 387 -7.04 -21.22 27.59
CA ASP A 387 -7.74 -20.51 28.68
C ASP A 387 -7.10 -19.17 29.04
N THR A 388 -5.76 -19.11 28.98
CA THR A 388 -4.95 -17.90 29.26
C THR A 388 -4.45 -17.21 27.99
N ALA A 389 -4.80 -17.74 26.82
CA ALA A 389 -4.33 -17.23 25.53
C ALA A 389 -5.10 -15.97 25.11
N GLU A 390 -4.46 -15.10 24.33
CA GLU A 390 -5.10 -13.87 23.85
C GLU A 390 -6.31 -14.16 22.92
N LEU A 391 -7.15 -13.14 22.71
CA LEU A 391 -8.22 -13.18 21.71
C LEU A 391 -7.65 -13.49 20.32
N LEU A 392 -8.47 -14.08 19.44
CA LEU A 392 -8.02 -14.40 18.08
C LEU A 392 -7.82 -13.10 17.29
N GLN A 393 -6.56 -12.70 17.05
CA GLN A 393 -6.25 -11.50 16.30
C GLN A 393 -6.37 -11.78 14.81
N VAL A 394 -7.40 -11.27 14.15
CA VAL A 394 -7.50 -11.29 12.68
C VAL A 394 -6.77 -10.07 12.13
N ALA A 395 -5.83 -10.27 11.20
CA ALA A 395 -5.12 -9.19 10.54
C ALA A 395 -5.24 -9.27 9.01
N ASN A 396 -5.36 -8.09 8.39
CA ASN A 396 -5.35 -7.92 6.94
C ASN A 396 -4.18 -7.02 6.53
N TYR A 397 -3.38 -7.50 5.58
CA TYR A 397 -2.34 -6.75 4.88
C TYR A 397 -2.75 -6.62 3.40
N GLY A 398 -2.83 -5.38 2.94
CA GLY A 398 -2.98 -5.05 1.53
C GLY A 398 -1.65 -5.04 0.78
N VAL A 399 -1.68 -4.60 -0.48
CA VAL A 399 -0.47 -4.30 -1.27
C VAL A 399 0.45 -3.36 -0.49
N GLY A 400 1.74 -3.71 -0.40
CA GLY A 400 2.75 -3.03 0.42
C GLY A 400 2.56 -3.12 1.93
N GLY A 401 1.49 -3.76 2.41
CA GLY A 401 1.23 -4.00 3.83
C GLY A 401 2.21 -5.01 4.41
N GLN A 402 2.93 -4.62 5.47
CA GLN A 402 3.98 -5.43 6.11
C GLN A 402 3.89 -5.39 7.65
N TYR A 403 4.71 -6.21 8.30
CA TYR A 403 5.11 -6.05 9.69
C TYR A 403 6.62 -6.26 9.79
N GLU A 404 7.37 -5.23 10.19
CA GLU A 404 8.83 -5.30 10.38
C GLU A 404 9.26 -6.36 11.42
N PRO A 405 10.54 -6.79 11.39
CA PRO A 405 11.11 -7.74 12.35
C PRO A 405 10.82 -7.40 13.82
N HIS A 406 10.14 -8.32 14.50
CA HIS A 406 9.74 -8.19 15.90
C HIS A 406 9.81 -9.52 16.64
N TYR A 407 9.60 -9.43 17.95
CA TYR A 407 9.38 -10.57 18.84
C TYR A 407 7.92 -10.58 19.26
N ASP A 408 7.36 -11.77 19.45
CA ASP A 408 6.05 -11.90 20.05
C ASP A 408 6.11 -11.86 21.58
N PHE A 409 7.23 -12.23 22.20
CA PHE A 409 7.45 -12.21 23.65
C PHE A 409 7.94 -10.83 24.16
N SER A 410 7.61 -10.50 25.42
CA SER A 410 8.17 -9.33 26.11
C SER A 410 9.63 -9.62 26.50
N ARG A 411 10.56 -8.70 26.17
CA ARG A 411 11.98 -8.86 26.48
C ARG A 411 12.33 -8.33 27.88
N LYS A 412 13.43 -8.81 28.46
CA LYS A 412 13.90 -8.43 29.81
C LYS A 412 14.31 -6.95 29.93
N ASP A 413 14.72 -6.33 28.83
CA ASP A 413 15.07 -4.90 28.72
C ASP A 413 13.85 -3.98 28.55
N GLU A 414 12.64 -4.55 28.39
CA GLU A 414 11.40 -3.81 28.17
C GLU A 414 10.47 -3.87 29.40
N PRO A 415 9.59 -2.88 29.61
CA PRO A 415 8.56 -2.97 30.64
C PRO A 415 7.58 -4.10 30.31
N ASP A 416 7.67 -5.22 31.03
CA ASP A 416 6.81 -6.41 30.90
C ASP A 416 5.34 -6.02 30.68
N ALA A 417 4.87 -6.22 29.44
CA ALA A 417 3.54 -5.84 28.99
C ALA A 417 2.45 -6.71 29.63
N PHE A 418 2.81 -7.94 30.02
CA PHE A 418 1.90 -8.97 30.52
C PHE A 418 1.79 -8.96 32.05
N LYS A 419 2.68 -8.24 32.76
CA LYS A 419 2.65 -8.05 34.21
C LYS A 419 1.29 -7.62 34.77
N ARG A 420 0.54 -6.81 34.02
CA ARG A 420 -0.81 -6.34 34.39
C ARG A 420 -1.91 -7.36 34.08
N LEU A 421 -1.73 -8.17 33.05
CA LEU A 421 -2.68 -9.23 32.66
C LEU A 421 -2.56 -10.44 33.60
N GLY A 422 -1.36 -10.67 34.15
CA GLY A 422 -1.14 -11.80 35.05
C GLY A 422 -1.29 -13.15 34.35
N THR A 423 -1.03 -13.22 33.04
CA THR A 423 -1.03 -14.44 32.22
C THR A 423 0.38 -15.01 31.99
N GLY A 424 1.44 -14.25 32.30
CA GLY A 424 2.82 -14.60 31.96
C GLY A 424 3.19 -14.15 30.55
N ASN A 425 4.39 -14.46 30.09
CA ASN A 425 4.84 -14.11 28.75
C ASN A 425 4.15 -15.00 27.70
N ARG A 426 4.30 -14.67 26.41
CA ARG A 426 3.73 -15.46 25.31
C ARG A 426 4.66 -16.61 24.97
N VAL A 427 4.30 -17.83 25.35
CA VAL A 427 5.13 -19.03 25.20
C VAL A 427 5.24 -19.52 23.76
N ALA A 428 4.18 -19.34 22.97
CA ALA A 428 4.11 -19.80 21.58
C ALA A 428 3.14 -18.98 20.74
N THR A 429 3.33 -19.03 19.42
CA THR A 429 2.50 -18.34 18.43
C THR A 429 1.91 -19.36 17.45
N PHE A 430 0.62 -19.24 17.18
CA PHE A 430 -0.10 -20.08 16.21
C PHE A 430 -0.75 -19.18 15.15
N LEU A 431 -0.14 -19.12 13.96
CA LEU A 431 -0.49 -18.20 12.88
C LEU A 431 -1.22 -18.93 11.75
N ASN A 432 -2.54 -18.76 11.64
CA ASN A 432 -3.32 -19.28 10.50
C ASN A 432 -3.19 -18.38 9.27
N TYR A 433 -3.02 -18.96 8.09
CA TYR A 433 -3.15 -18.30 6.79
C TYR A 433 -4.57 -18.47 6.23
N MET A 434 -5.26 -17.35 6.01
CA MET A 434 -6.68 -17.31 5.59
C MET A 434 -6.88 -16.86 4.14
N SER A 435 -5.80 -16.73 3.39
CA SER A 435 -5.76 -16.38 1.96
C SER A 435 -4.48 -16.90 1.33
N ASP A 436 -4.56 -17.32 0.08
CA ASP A 436 -3.39 -17.46 -0.78
C ASP A 436 -2.95 -16.06 -1.22
N VAL A 437 -1.63 -15.84 -1.26
CA VAL A 437 -1.03 -14.56 -1.67
C VAL A 437 -0.30 -14.79 -2.98
N LYS A 438 -0.57 -13.96 -4.00
CA LYS A 438 -0.08 -14.22 -5.37
C LYS A 438 1.41 -13.92 -5.50
N ALA A 439 1.89 -12.86 -4.85
CA ALA A 439 3.31 -12.55 -4.74
C ALA A 439 3.61 -11.78 -3.44
N GLY A 440 4.78 -12.02 -2.85
CA GLY A 440 5.18 -11.45 -1.57
C GLY A 440 4.39 -11.98 -0.37
N GLY A 441 4.43 -11.26 0.75
CA GLY A 441 3.64 -11.62 1.94
C GLY A 441 4.14 -12.82 2.74
N ALA A 442 5.35 -13.34 2.49
CA ALA A 442 5.96 -14.39 3.32
C ALA A 442 6.03 -14.00 4.82
N THR A 443 6.07 -15.00 5.69
CA THR A 443 6.49 -14.81 7.09
C THR A 443 7.94 -15.28 7.17
N VAL A 444 8.85 -14.39 7.56
CA VAL A 444 10.30 -14.62 7.46
C VAL A 444 10.99 -14.48 8.81
N PHE A 445 12.06 -15.25 9.01
CA PHE A 445 12.85 -15.28 10.24
C PHE A 445 14.31 -14.89 9.91
N PRO A 446 14.69 -13.60 10.02
CA PRO A 446 15.99 -13.09 9.57
C PRO A 446 17.20 -13.81 10.17
N ASP A 447 17.15 -14.15 11.46
CA ASP A 447 18.28 -14.66 12.24
C ASP A 447 18.82 -16.03 11.76
N PHE A 448 17.97 -16.85 11.15
CA PHE A 448 18.35 -18.17 10.61
C PHE A 448 17.95 -18.39 9.15
N GLY A 449 17.39 -17.38 8.49
CA GLY A 449 17.23 -17.35 7.04
C GLY A 449 16.01 -18.07 6.47
N ALA A 450 14.99 -18.35 7.28
CA ALA A 450 13.79 -19.07 6.83
C ALA A 450 12.71 -18.15 6.24
N ALA A 451 12.01 -18.62 5.22
CA ALA A 451 10.91 -17.89 4.57
C ALA A 451 9.71 -18.81 4.30
N ILE A 452 8.60 -18.55 5.02
CA ILE A 452 7.41 -19.39 5.04
C ILE A 452 6.29 -18.70 4.26
N TRP A 453 5.93 -19.26 3.11
CA TRP A 453 4.95 -18.67 2.19
C TRP A 453 3.49 -18.93 2.63
N PRO A 454 2.57 -17.96 2.47
CA PRO A 454 1.17 -18.12 2.85
C PRO A 454 0.45 -19.15 1.97
N ARG A 455 -0.30 -20.08 2.60
CA ARG A 455 -1.15 -21.07 1.93
C ARG A 455 -2.48 -21.16 2.67
N LYS A 456 -3.61 -20.87 1.99
CA LYS A 456 -4.93 -20.80 2.62
C LYS A 456 -5.26 -22.10 3.35
N GLY A 457 -5.79 -21.98 4.58
CA GLY A 457 -6.20 -23.12 5.42
C GLY A 457 -5.06 -23.77 6.19
N THR A 458 -3.80 -23.38 5.98
CA THR A 458 -2.66 -23.87 6.78
C THR A 458 -2.39 -22.95 7.98
N ALA A 459 -1.72 -23.47 9.00
CA ALA A 459 -1.19 -22.70 10.11
C ALA A 459 0.29 -22.94 10.29
N VAL A 460 1.00 -21.99 10.88
CA VAL A 460 2.42 -22.12 11.27
C VAL A 460 2.52 -21.94 12.77
N PHE A 461 3.31 -22.79 13.42
CA PHE A 461 3.48 -22.79 14.87
C PHE A 461 4.95 -22.81 15.25
N TRP A 462 5.30 -22.01 16.24
CA TRP A 462 6.62 -21.99 16.87
C TRP A 462 6.51 -21.59 18.34
N TYR A 463 7.49 -22.03 19.14
CA TYR A 463 7.68 -21.55 20.50
C TYR A 463 8.48 -20.25 20.47
N ASN A 464 8.02 -19.23 21.22
CA ASN A 464 8.74 -17.96 21.41
C ASN A 464 9.74 -18.02 22.57
N LEU A 465 9.53 -18.96 23.49
CA LEU A 465 10.33 -19.14 24.70
C LEU A 465 10.90 -20.56 24.74
N PHE A 466 12.09 -20.75 25.30
CA PHE A 466 12.62 -22.06 25.71
C PHE A 466 11.77 -22.68 26.84
N LYS A 467 12.02 -23.93 27.24
CA LYS A 467 11.30 -24.51 28.40
C LYS A 467 11.72 -23.88 29.74
N SER A 468 12.78 -23.10 29.76
CA SER A 468 13.20 -22.27 30.91
C SER A 468 12.30 -21.05 31.15
N GLY A 469 11.50 -20.64 30.15
CA GLY A 469 10.77 -19.36 30.13
C GLY A 469 11.59 -18.21 29.51
N GLU A 470 12.87 -18.43 29.18
CA GLU A 470 13.69 -17.46 28.47
C GLU A 470 13.27 -17.31 27.01
N GLY A 471 13.34 -16.08 26.49
CA GLY A 471 12.99 -15.78 25.12
C GLY A 471 14.00 -16.33 24.11
N ASP A 472 13.51 -17.06 23.10
CA ASP A 472 14.35 -17.51 21.99
C ASP A 472 14.48 -16.39 20.96
N TYR A 473 15.57 -15.62 21.07
CA TYR A 473 15.87 -14.50 20.18
C TYR A 473 15.97 -14.90 18.70
N ARG A 474 16.17 -16.18 18.36
CA ARG A 474 16.16 -16.64 16.96
C ARG A 474 14.77 -16.49 16.34
N THR A 475 13.70 -16.52 17.14
CA THR A 475 12.29 -16.43 16.70
C THR A 475 11.87 -15.02 16.28
N ARG A 476 12.83 -14.10 16.15
CA ARG A 476 12.65 -12.79 15.52
C ARG A 476 12.07 -12.99 14.12
N HIS A 477 10.91 -12.40 13.86
CA HIS A 477 10.19 -12.66 12.61
C HIS A 477 9.46 -11.42 12.09
N ALA A 478 9.15 -11.46 10.80
CA ALA A 478 8.50 -10.37 10.08
C ALA A 478 7.44 -10.91 9.12
N ALA A 479 6.48 -10.06 8.77
CA ALA A 479 5.62 -10.28 7.60
C ALA A 479 6.14 -9.39 6.47
N CYS A 480 6.63 -10.00 5.39
CA CYS A 480 7.02 -9.30 4.17
C CYS A 480 5.86 -8.48 3.60
N PRO A 481 6.13 -7.39 2.86
CA PRO A 481 5.11 -6.68 2.12
C PRO A 481 4.36 -7.62 1.17
N VAL A 482 3.06 -7.46 1.04
CA VAL A 482 2.33 -8.14 -0.04
C VAL A 482 2.62 -7.43 -1.35
N LEU A 483 3.26 -8.11 -2.30
CA LEU A 483 3.54 -7.56 -3.62
C LEU A 483 2.29 -7.60 -4.51
N VAL A 484 1.58 -8.74 -4.55
CA VAL A 484 0.29 -8.86 -5.24
C VAL A 484 -0.71 -9.73 -4.48
N GLY A 485 -1.94 -9.23 -4.36
CA GLY A 485 -3.05 -9.86 -3.65
C GLY A 485 -3.28 -9.19 -2.29
N SER A 486 -3.80 -9.95 -1.33
CA SER A 486 -3.96 -9.48 0.04
C SER A 486 -3.82 -10.65 1.02
N LYS A 487 -3.00 -10.45 2.07
CA LYS A 487 -2.73 -11.45 3.10
C LYS A 487 -3.72 -11.29 4.25
N TRP A 488 -4.57 -12.27 4.44
CA TRP A 488 -5.37 -12.46 5.65
C TRP A 488 -4.72 -13.53 6.53
N VAL A 489 -4.53 -13.20 7.80
CA VAL A 489 -4.08 -14.15 8.82
C VAL A 489 -4.92 -14.01 10.08
N SER A 490 -4.96 -15.07 10.90
CA SER A 490 -5.38 -14.94 12.29
C SER A 490 -4.28 -15.45 13.20
N ASN A 491 -3.85 -14.67 14.17
CA ASN A 491 -2.85 -15.07 15.15
C ASN A 491 -3.50 -15.40 16.50
N LYS A 492 -2.98 -16.45 17.15
CA LYS A 492 -3.34 -16.86 18.51
C LYS A 492 -2.06 -16.96 19.33
N TRP A 493 -1.92 -16.08 20.32
CA TRP A 493 -0.79 -16.09 21.24
C TRP A 493 -1.13 -16.86 22.51
N LEU A 494 -0.34 -17.89 22.78
CA LEU A 494 -0.50 -18.77 23.93
C LEU A 494 0.41 -18.25 25.05
N HIS A 495 -0.12 -18.17 26.27
CA HIS A 495 0.63 -17.67 27.43
C HIS A 495 1.20 -18.81 28.29
N GLU A 496 2.23 -18.50 29.09
CA GLU A 496 2.91 -19.45 29.98
C GLU A 496 2.02 -20.01 31.10
N ARG A 497 1.17 -19.20 31.72
CA ARG A 497 0.33 -19.67 32.84
C ARG A 497 -0.78 -20.60 32.36
N GLY A 498 -1.09 -21.62 33.14
CA GLY A 498 -1.97 -22.72 32.75
C GLY A 498 -1.26 -23.84 31.98
N GLN A 499 0.01 -23.64 31.58
CA GLN A 499 0.82 -24.65 30.88
C GLN A 499 1.71 -25.46 31.82
N GLU A 500 1.68 -25.23 33.14
CA GLU A 500 2.66 -25.75 34.11
C GLU A 500 2.77 -27.29 34.08
N PHE A 501 1.66 -27.98 33.79
CA PHE A 501 1.58 -29.43 33.63
C PHE A 501 1.51 -29.92 32.18
N ARG A 502 1.34 -29.00 31.21
CA ARG A 502 1.25 -29.30 29.77
C ARG A 502 2.61 -29.14 29.07
N ARG A 503 3.43 -28.21 29.54
CA ARG A 503 4.78 -27.89 29.05
C ARG A 503 5.75 -27.74 30.24
N PRO A 504 6.21 -28.86 30.82
CA PRO A 504 7.16 -28.84 31.93
C PRO A 504 8.47 -28.14 31.58
N CYS A 505 9.12 -27.54 32.59
CA CYS A 505 10.40 -26.86 32.41
C CYS A 505 11.53 -27.82 31.98
N GLY A 506 12.52 -27.27 31.28
CA GLY A 506 13.73 -27.98 30.89
C GLY A 506 14.70 -28.19 32.05
N LEU A 507 15.73 -29.00 31.85
CA LEU A 507 16.85 -29.14 32.79
C LEU A 507 17.94 -28.08 32.55
N THR A 508 18.01 -27.53 31.33
CA THR A 508 18.87 -26.40 30.96
C THR A 508 18.08 -25.18 30.48
N GLU A 509 18.77 -24.05 30.29
CA GLU A 509 18.19 -22.79 29.81
C GLU A 509 17.68 -22.87 28.36
N VAL A 510 18.18 -23.83 27.56
CA VAL A 510 17.94 -23.97 26.11
C VAL A 510 17.23 -25.29 25.72
N ASP A 511 16.72 -26.03 26.71
CA ASP A 511 15.98 -27.31 26.57
C ASP A 511 14.53 -27.15 26.04
#